data_AF-A0A399JE50-F1
#
_entry.id   AF-A0A399JE50-F1
#
_cell.length_a   1.000
_cell.length_b   1.000
_cell.length_c   1.000
_cell.angle_alpha   90.00
_cell.angle_beta   90.00
_cell.angle_gamma   90.00
#
_symmetry.space_group_name_H-M   'P 1'
#
loop_
_entity.id
_entity.type
_entity.pdbx_description
1 polymer ?
#
loop_
_entity_poly.entity_id
_entity_poly.type
_entity_poly.pdbx_seq_one_letter_code
_entity_poly.pdbx_strand_id
1 'polypeptide(L)'
;MTDAQVTLYGADWCRDCLRSKKLLDKLEVPFNYIDLVATPEASDDAERISGRKNIPVVVLPDGSHLVEPSDEELRVKLKQTGVI
;
A
#
# COMPACT_ATOMS: atom_id res chain seq x y z
N MET A 1 14.66 4.32 -15.87
CA MET A 1 14.58 3.47 -14.67
C MET A 1 13.12 3.49 -14.29
N THR A 2 12.38 2.44 -14.63
CA THR A 2 10.94 2.39 -14.41
C THR A 2 10.75 2.15 -12.93
N ASP A 3 10.52 3.23 -12.20
CA ASP A 3 10.27 3.25 -10.78
C ASP A 3 9.00 2.43 -10.52
N ALA A 4 9.19 1.14 -10.21
CA ALA A 4 8.11 0.22 -9.88
C ALA A 4 7.62 0.57 -8.47
N GLN A 5 7.00 1.75 -8.31
CA GLN A 5 6.66 2.33 -7.02
C GLN A 5 5.38 1.70 -6.49
N VAL A 6 5.55 0.87 -5.46
CA VAL A 6 4.43 0.48 -4.60
C VAL A 6 3.91 1.74 -3.89
N THR A 7 2.60 1.94 -3.82
CA THR A 7 2.01 3.05 -3.07
C THR A 7 1.18 2.50 -1.92
N LEU A 8 1.46 2.93 -0.70
CA LEU A 8 0.74 2.55 0.51
C LEU A 8 -0.04 3.77 1.01
N TYR A 9 -1.35 3.72 0.87
CA TYR A 9 -2.27 4.66 1.50
C TYR A 9 -2.61 4.15 2.89
N GLY A 10 -2.41 5.00 3.90
CA GLY A 10 -2.67 4.61 5.27
C GLY A 10 -2.71 5.80 6.22
N ALA A 11 -2.68 5.48 7.50
CA ALA A 11 -2.63 6.46 8.58
C ALA A 11 -1.77 5.94 9.73
N ASP A 12 -1.10 6.85 10.44
CA ASP A 12 -0.19 6.49 11.54
C ASP A 12 -0.88 5.87 12.75
N TRP A 13 -2.19 6.09 12.93
CA TRP A 13 -2.98 5.46 13.98
C TRP A 13 -3.46 4.05 13.62
N CYS A 14 -3.38 3.66 12.33
CA CYS A 14 -3.88 2.37 11.87
C CYS A 14 -2.80 1.28 12.02
N ARG A 15 -3.08 0.31 12.90
CA ARG A 15 -2.18 -0.81 13.18
C ARG A 15 -1.85 -1.64 11.93
N ASP A 16 -2.82 -1.87 11.05
CA ASP A 16 -2.60 -2.62 9.82
C ASP A 16 -1.74 -1.84 8.81
N CYS A 17 -1.91 -0.52 8.73
CA CYS A 17 -1.05 0.34 7.90
C CYS A 17 0.41 0.27 8.34
N LEU A 18 0.66 0.39 9.66
CA LEU A 18 1.99 0.26 10.23
C LEU A 18 2.60 -1.12 9.97
N ARG A 19 1.77 -2.18 10.01
CA ARG A 19 2.19 -3.56 9.72
C ARG A 19 2.64 -3.70 8.26
N SER A 20 1.82 -3.27 7.30
CA SER A 20 2.16 -3.31 5.87
C SER A 20 3.40 -2.48 5.55
N LYS A 21 3.50 -1.28 6.13
CA LYS A 21 4.69 -0.40 6.01
C LYS A 21 5.96 -1.10 6.47
N LYS A 22 5.93 -1.66 7.69
CA LYS A 22 7.06 -2.39 8.28
C LYS A 22 7.47 -3.61 7.45
N LEU A 23 6.52 -4.29 6.82
CA LEU A 23 6.82 -5.41 5.93
C LEU A 23 7.56 -4.94 4.69
N LEU A 24 7.10 -3.85 4.04
CA LEU A 24 7.75 -3.27 2.88
C LEU A 24 9.17 -2.76 3.23
N ASP A 25 9.32 -2.08 4.36
CA ASP A 25 10.62 -1.66 4.89
C ASP A 25 11.57 -2.86 5.11
N LYS A 26 11.06 -3.94 5.69
CA LYS A 26 11.83 -5.17 5.94
C LYS A 26 12.27 -5.86 4.65
N LEU A 27 11.49 -5.72 3.59
CA LEU A 27 11.78 -6.28 2.27
C LEU A 27 12.63 -5.33 1.42
N GLU A 28 13.01 -4.16 1.95
CA GLU A 28 13.75 -3.11 1.25
C GLU A 28 13.07 -2.68 -0.06
N VAL A 29 11.74 -2.78 -0.09
CA VAL A 29 10.94 -2.41 -1.25
C VAL A 29 10.78 -0.89 -1.24
N PRO A 30 11.10 -0.18 -2.34
CA PRO A 30 10.78 1.23 -2.44
C PRO A 30 9.26 1.40 -2.55
N PHE A 31 8.67 2.16 -1.63
CA PHE A 31 7.25 2.50 -1.65
C PHE A 31 7.01 3.96 -1.33
N ASN A 32 5.94 4.51 -1.89
CA ASN A 32 5.41 5.81 -1.57
C ASN A 32 4.36 5.68 -0.46
N TYR A 33 4.59 6.31 0.69
CA TYR A 33 3.62 6.33 1.79
C TYR A 33 2.78 7.60 1.71
N ILE A 34 1.47 7.43 1.56
CA ILE A 34 0.51 8.53 1.55
C ILE A 34 -0.28 8.48 2.85
N ASP A 35 -0.04 9.46 3.72
CA ASP A 35 -0.81 9.65 4.94
C ASP A 35 -2.13 10.36 4.64
N LEU A 36 -3.22 9.62 4.81
CA LEU A 36 -4.58 10.11 4.59
C LEU A 36 -5.04 11.09 5.69
N VAL A 37 -4.37 11.12 6.83
CA VAL A 37 -4.64 12.10 7.90
C VAL A 37 -4.05 13.45 7.53
N ALA A 38 -2.81 13.46 7.03
CA ALA A 38 -2.16 14.67 6.53
C ALA A 38 -2.76 15.14 5.20
N THR A 39 -3.19 14.20 4.35
CA THR A 39 -3.71 14.47 3.00
C THR A 39 -5.11 13.86 2.84
N PRO A 40 -6.15 14.50 3.39
CA PRO A 40 -7.52 14.00 3.32
C PRO A 40 -8.05 13.86 1.87
N GLU A 41 -7.57 14.68 0.94
CA GLU A 41 -7.90 14.57 -0.50
C GLU A 41 -7.46 13.23 -1.11
N ALA A 42 -6.36 12.64 -0.60
CA ALA A 42 -5.91 11.33 -1.05
C ALA A 42 -6.80 10.18 -0.56
N SER A 43 -7.70 10.44 0.41
CA SER A 43 -8.68 9.45 0.85
C SER A 43 -9.70 9.17 -0.25
N ASP A 44 -10.10 10.19 -1.01
CA ASP A 44 -11.02 10.03 -2.14
C ASP A 44 -10.35 9.20 -3.25
N ASP A 45 -9.04 9.39 -3.46
CA ASP A 45 -8.27 8.56 -4.40
C ASP A 45 -8.16 7.11 -3.93
N ALA A 46 -7.84 6.88 -2.66
CA ALA A 46 -7.78 5.53 -2.10
C ALA A 46 -9.14 4.81 -2.21
N GLU A 47 -10.24 5.51 -1.94
CA GLU A 47 -11.60 4.99 -2.12
C GLU A 47 -11.92 4.72 -3.59
N ARG A 48 -11.56 5.63 -4.50
CA ARG A 48 -11.77 5.44 -5.94
C ARG A 48 -10.97 4.26 -6.51
N ILE A 49 -9.77 4.02 -5.99
CA ILE A 49 -8.91 2.91 -6.43
C ILE A 49 -9.42 1.57 -5.88
N SER A 50 -9.69 1.51 -4.58
CA SER A 50 -10.07 0.27 -3.89
C SER A 50 -11.57 -0.06 -3.97
N GLY A 51 -12.40 0.93 -4.31
CA GLY A 51 -13.86 0.85 -4.19
C GLY A 51 -14.37 0.77 -2.75
N ARG A 52 -13.50 1.00 -1.75
CA ARG A 52 -13.80 0.84 -0.32
C ARG A 52 -13.16 1.97 0.49
N LYS A 53 -13.73 2.28 1.65
CA LYS A 53 -13.17 3.26 2.61
C LYS A 53 -12.19 2.63 3.62
N ASN A 54 -11.77 1.40 3.36
CA ASN A 54 -10.92 0.62 4.26
C ASN A 54 -9.44 0.92 3.99
N ILE A 55 -8.64 0.97 5.05
CA ILE A 55 -7.19 1.21 5.00
C ILE A 55 -6.48 0.13 5.81
N PRO A 56 -5.28 -0.35 5.41
CA PRO A 56 -4.43 0.17 4.33
C PRO A 56 -4.88 -0.22 2.92
N VAL A 57 -4.63 0.68 1.95
CA VAL A 57 -4.72 0.36 0.51
C VAL A 57 -3.30 0.34 -0.06
N VAL A 58 -2.90 -0.80 -0.63
CA VAL A 58 -1.60 -0.96 -1.28
C VAL A 58 -1.81 -1.07 -2.77
N VAL A 59 -1.22 -0.17 -3.54
CA VAL A 59 -1.24 -0.20 -5.00
C VAL A 59 0.13 -0.66 -5.49
N LEU A 60 0.14 -1.62 -6.39
CA LEU A 60 1.34 -2.20 -6.96
C LEU A 60 1.64 -1.61 -8.34
N PRO A 61 2.88 -1.72 -8.82
CA PRO A 61 3.30 -1.13 -10.10
C PRO A 61 2.58 -1.73 -11.32
N ASP A 62 1.96 -2.90 -11.21
CA ASP A 62 1.12 -3.50 -12.25
C ASP A 62 -0.29 -2.89 -12.31
N GLY A 63 -0.60 -1.92 -11.44
CA GLY A 63 -1.92 -1.30 -11.29
C GLY A 63 -2.90 -2.11 -10.44
N SER A 64 -2.50 -3.28 -9.95
CA SER A 64 -3.31 -4.04 -9.00
C SER A 64 -3.25 -3.40 -7.61
N HIS A 65 -4.28 -3.65 -6.80
CA HIS A 65 -4.34 -3.13 -5.44
C HIS A 65 -4.78 -4.19 -4.44
N LEU A 66 -4.43 -3.97 -3.17
CA LEU A 66 -4.84 -4.76 -2.02
C LEU A 66 -5.47 -3.83 -0.99
N VAL A 67 -6.49 -4.33 -0.30
CA VAL A 67 -7.21 -3.59 0.74
C VAL A 67 -7.15 -4.41 2.02
N GLU A 68 -6.67 -3.81 3.10
CA GLU A 68 -6.44 -4.48 4.39
C GLU A 68 -5.64 -5.80 4.28
N PRO A 69 -4.55 -5.88 3.47
CA PRO A 69 -3.84 -7.14 3.30
C PRO A 69 -3.16 -7.62 4.58
N SER A 70 -3.16 -8.93 4.77
CA SER A 70 -2.22 -9.60 5.66
C SER A 70 -0.79 -9.53 5.11
N ASP A 71 0.19 -9.78 5.97
CA ASP A 71 1.60 -9.78 5.59
C ASP A 71 1.91 -10.85 4.54
N GLU A 72 1.21 -11.98 4.62
CA GLU A 72 1.34 -13.06 3.64
C GLU A 72 0.79 -12.65 2.28
N GLU A 73 -0.43 -12.08 2.23
CA GLU A 73 -1.05 -11.61 0.99
C GLU A 73 -0.21 -10.54 0.31
N LEU A 74 0.25 -9.55 1.08
CA LEU A 74 1.12 -8.50 0.55
C LEU A 74 2.40 -9.09 -0.03
N ARG A 75 3.05 -10.00 0.69
CA ARG A 75 4.29 -10.65 0.23
C ARG A 75 4.09 -11.51 -1.02
N VAL A 76 3.01 -12.29 -1.08
CA VAL A 76 2.67 -13.10 -2.25
C VAL A 76 2.46 -12.20 -3.45
N LYS A 77 1.72 -11.10 -3.27
CA LYS A 77 1.42 -10.18 -4.36
C LYS A 77 2.67 -9.47 -4.86
N LEU A 78 3.55 -9.01 -3.96
CA LEU A 78 4.84 -8.41 -4.33
C LEU A 78 5.70 -9.35 -5.20
N LYS A 79 5.73 -10.64 -4.88
CA LYS A 79 6.39 -11.67 -5.71
C LYS A 79 5.74 -11.84 -7.07
N GLN A 80 4.40 -11.87 -7.11
CA GLN A 80 3.65 -12.01 -8.37
C GLN A 80 3.89 -10.84 -9.31
N THR A 81 4.05 -9.63 -8.76
CA THR A 81 4.33 -8.42 -9.53
C THR A 81 5.81 -8.21 -9.84
N GLY A 82 6.69 -9.11 -9.40
CA GLY A 82 8.13 -9.01 -9.64
C GLY A 82 8.81 -7.86 -8.90
N VAL A 83 8.22 -7.39 -7.80
CA VAL A 83 8.80 -6.35 -6.93
C VAL A 83 9.88 -6.94 -6.02
N ILE A 84 9.69 -8.21 -5.61
CA ILE A 84 10.63 -9.01 -4.80
C ILE A 84 10.78 -10.42 -5.37
#